data_AF-A0A7S1H9W8-F1
#
_entry.id   AF-A0A7S1H9W8-F1
#
_cell.length_a   1.000
_cell.length_b   1.000
_cell.length_c   1.000
_cell.angle_alpha   90.00
_cell.angle_beta   90.00
_cell.angle_gamma   90.00
#
_symmetry.space_group_name_H-M   'P 1'
#
loop_
_entity.id
_entity.type
_entity.pdbx_description
1 polymer ?
#
loop_
_entity_poly.entity_id
_entity_poly.type
_entity_poly.pdbx_seq_one_letter_code
_entity_poly.pdbx_strand_id
1 'polypeptide(L)'
;VSGSCDGTGTANNRTCVECGRCGSGFFQSGSCDGTGQEDATNCTACTACSAEEFTLGACTGYATEDTQVCVDCKVCNPGEYMSRPCEGVATKSDLTCTACKTSCAAGEYLLGVCDGTSTADTTQCVKCTSACALGEYLQGSCPSGTETVDGVTCTPCTSQCAVGEYLANTEACNGTSTVDTVNCTKCEPCPVGRYSRVACSGATSTDTTECAPCKSVCDEGQYLSGVCDPLSTFDTVTCRDCRTSCPPGQYLGGGLCSGTGTADTATCTECPAGTASRRSGSGVGSCEVCPARSFAGAGSPDCAVSTSCWPLDGNPHQYQWGPFGRVNESSGVTFA
;
A
#
# COMPACT_ATOMS: atom_id res chain seq x y z
N VAL A 1 -80.20 -76.47 13.37
CA VAL A 1 -78.87 -76.56 14.03
C VAL A 1 -77.91 -75.70 13.24
N SER A 2 -77.66 -74.49 13.75
CA SER A 2 -76.68 -73.55 13.24
C SER A 2 -75.28 -74.06 13.59
N GLY A 3 -74.74 -74.95 12.75
CA GLY A 3 -73.37 -75.43 12.89
C GLY A 3 -72.40 -74.34 12.45
N SER A 4 -71.55 -73.91 13.39
CA SER A 4 -70.40 -73.03 13.14
C SER A 4 -69.30 -73.87 12.48
N CYS A 5 -68.64 -73.36 11.46
CA CYS A 5 -67.45 -74.01 10.93
C CYS A 5 -66.35 -73.92 12.01
N ASP A 6 -65.52 -74.95 12.15
CA ASP A 6 -64.51 -75.07 13.22
C ASP A 6 -63.06 -74.86 12.72
N GLY A 7 -62.90 -74.42 11.47
CA GLY A 7 -61.60 -74.12 10.87
C GLY A 7 -60.76 -75.35 10.50
N THR A 8 -61.23 -76.58 10.74
CA THR A 8 -60.40 -77.79 10.54
C THR A 8 -60.62 -78.52 9.23
N GLY A 9 -61.48 -77.99 8.36
CA GLY A 9 -61.76 -78.58 7.06
C GLY A 9 -62.39 -79.97 7.19
N THR A 10 -63.68 -80.04 6.88
CA THR A 10 -64.50 -81.28 6.80
C THR A 10 -65.07 -81.80 8.13
N ALA A 11 -66.08 -81.11 8.64
CA ALA A 11 -67.16 -81.80 9.34
C ALA A 11 -68.53 -81.21 8.94
N ASN A 12 -69.29 -82.02 8.19
CA ASN A 12 -70.71 -81.85 7.83
C ASN A 12 -71.05 -80.85 6.71
N ASN A 13 -71.04 -81.35 5.46
CA ASN A 13 -71.86 -80.90 4.31
C ASN A 13 -71.95 -79.36 4.03
N ARG A 14 -70.96 -78.58 4.47
CA ARG A 14 -70.70 -77.20 4.11
C ARG A 14 -69.21 -77.09 3.81
N THR A 15 -68.88 -76.65 2.61
CA THR A 15 -67.51 -76.39 2.17
C THR A 15 -67.02 -75.15 2.91
N CYS A 16 -66.20 -75.34 3.95
CA CYS A 16 -65.46 -74.23 4.55
C CYS A 16 -64.47 -73.73 3.51
N VAL A 17 -64.38 -72.40 3.34
CA VAL A 17 -63.42 -71.80 2.42
C VAL A 17 -62.09 -71.66 3.18
N GLU A 18 -61.04 -72.27 2.63
CA GLU A 18 -59.68 -72.04 3.13
C GLU A 18 -59.30 -70.58 2.90
N CYS A 19 -58.62 -69.99 3.88
CA CYS A 19 -58.11 -68.64 3.75
C CYS A 19 -57.15 -68.53 2.58
N GLY A 20 -57.44 -67.61 1.66
CA GLY A 20 -56.58 -67.29 0.54
C GLY A 20 -55.21 -66.78 0.98
N ARG A 21 -54.27 -66.78 0.03
CA ARG A 21 -52.96 -66.15 0.21
C ARG A 21 -52.96 -64.81 -0.50
N CYS A 22 -52.42 -63.81 0.16
CA CYS A 22 -52.16 -62.54 -0.50
C CYS A 22 -51.05 -62.71 -1.56
N GLY A 23 -51.12 -61.92 -2.64
CA GLY A 23 -50.06 -61.87 -3.64
C GLY A 23 -48.77 -61.24 -3.10
N SER A 24 -47.67 -61.34 -3.85
CA SER A 24 -46.43 -60.64 -3.52
C SER A 24 -46.67 -59.13 -3.37
N GLY A 25 -46.11 -58.52 -2.33
CA GLY A 25 -46.33 -57.10 -2.01
C GLY A 25 -47.48 -56.82 -1.03
N PHE A 26 -48.12 -57.87 -0.49
CA PHE A 26 -49.18 -57.76 0.52
C PHE A 26 -48.93 -58.70 1.71
N PHE A 27 -49.47 -58.36 2.88
CA PHE A 27 -49.58 -59.22 4.07
C PHE A 27 -51.07 -59.42 4.44
N GLN A 28 -51.37 -60.51 5.16
CA GLN A 28 -52.73 -60.80 5.60
C GLN A 28 -53.11 -59.87 6.75
N SER A 29 -54.07 -58.98 6.53
CA SER A 29 -54.60 -58.07 7.53
C SER A 29 -56.03 -58.48 7.89
N GLY A 30 -56.27 -58.80 9.15
CA GLY A 30 -57.54 -59.37 9.61
C GLY A 30 -57.48 -60.87 9.81
N SER A 31 -58.45 -61.40 10.56
CA SER A 31 -58.48 -62.80 10.96
C SER A 31 -59.37 -63.58 10.00
N CYS A 32 -58.75 -64.32 9.08
CA CYS A 32 -59.42 -65.45 8.45
C CYS A 32 -59.07 -66.69 9.27
N ASP A 33 -60.04 -67.18 10.04
CA ASP A 33 -59.90 -68.31 10.95
C ASP A 33 -60.35 -69.64 10.31
N GLY A 34 -60.68 -69.62 9.02
CA GLY A 34 -61.22 -70.77 8.28
C GLY A 34 -62.63 -71.18 8.72
N THR A 35 -63.31 -70.39 9.55
CA THR A 35 -64.64 -70.69 10.08
C THR A 35 -65.79 -70.04 9.28
N GLY A 36 -65.46 -69.27 8.24
CA GLY A 36 -66.42 -68.64 7.35
C GLY A 36 -66.91 -69.52 6.19
N GLN A 37 -67.96 -69.06 5.49
CA GLN A 37 -68.39 -69.63 4.18
C GLN A 37 -67.80 -68.88 2.98
N GLU A 38 -67.02 -67.84 3.24
CA GLU A 38 -66.38 -66.98 2.24
C GLU A 38 -64.92 -66.79 2.65
N ASP A 39 -64.04 -66.58 1.68
CA ASP A 39 -62.64 -66.21 1.96
C ASP A 39 -62.62 -64.77 2.51
N ALA A 40 -62.47 -64.66 3.83
CA ALA A 40 -62.37 -63.38 4.52
C ALA A 40 -60.92 -62.86 4.58
N THR A 41 -59.99 -63.45 3.81
CA THR A 41 -58.61 -62.97 3.75
C THR A 41 -58.58 -61.57 3.18
N ASN A 42 -58.26 -60.62 4.05
CA ASN A 42 -58.03 -59.25 3.65
C ASN A 42 -56.51 -59.01 3.55
N CYS A 43 -56.10 -58.30 2.52
CA CYS A 43 -54.71 -58.14 2.12
C CYS A 43 -54.35 -56.67 2.16
N THR A 44 -53.41 -56.30 3.03
CA THR A 44 -52.87 -54.95 3.08
C THR A 44 -51.51 -54.91 2.41
N ALA A 45 -51.28 -53.87 1.60
CA ALA A 45 -50.00 -53.67 0.95
C ALA A 45 -48.92 -53.48 2.02
N CYS A 46 -47.75 -54.10 1.80
CA CYS A 46 -46.61 -53.83 2.66
C CYS A 46 -46.05 -52.42 2.42
N THR A 47 -45.30 -51.92 3.39
CA THR A 47 -44.64 -50.62 3.34
C THR A 47 -43.68 -50.56 2.14
N ALA A 48 -43.91 -49.59 1.25
CA ALA A 48 -42.99 -49.28 0.17
C ALA A 48 -41.91 -48.33 0.68
N CYS A 49 -40.64 -48.67 0.46
CA CYS A 49 -39.51 -47.84 0.85
C CYS A 49 -39.28 -46.71 -0.16
N SER A 50 -38.75 -45.58 0.31
CA SER A 50 -38.48 -44.43 -0.55
C SER A 50 -37.25 -44.65 -1.43
N ALA A 51 -37.09 -43.81 -2.45
CA ALA A 51 -35.77 -43.59 -3.03
C ALA A 51 -34.83 -43.16 -1.88
N GLU A 52 -33.62 -43.73 -1.82
CA GLU A 52 -32.65 -43.68 -0.69
C GLU A 52 -32.70 -44.85 0.31
N GLU A 53 -33.69 -45.74 0.24
CA GLU A 53 -33.78 -46.92 1.12
C GLU A 53 -33.70 -48.24 0.32
N PHE A 54 -33.46 -49.34 1.03
CA PHE A 54 -33.64 -50.70 0.52
C PHE A 54 -34.47 -51.53 1.50
N THR A 55 -35.09 -52.59 0.97
CA THR A 55 -36.04 -53.41 1.72
C THR A 55 -35.35 -54.56 2.42
N LEU A 56 -35.66 -54.79 3.70
CA LEU A 56 -35.35 -56.02 4.42
C LEU A 56 -36.66 -56.69 4.85
N GLY A 57 -36.63 -58.02 4.95
CA GLY A 57 -37.85 -58.80 5.17
C GLY A 57 -38.56 -59.15 3.87
N ALA A 58 -39.51 -60.09 3.93
CA ALA A 58 -40.13 -60.67 2.74
C ALA A 58 -41.65 -60.50 2.80
N CYS A 59 -42.17 -59.61 1.95
CA CYS A 59 -43.61 -59.41 1.80
C CYS A 59 -44.23 -60.45 0.85
N THR A 60 -44.38 -61.66 1.37
CA THR A 60 -44.68 -62.87 0.59
C THR A 60 -46.15 -63.29 0.62
N GLY A 61 -47.02 -62.57 1.33
CA GLY A 61 -48.43 -62.91 1.51
C GLY A 61 -48.75 -63.93 2.61
N TYR A 62 -47.73 -64.41 3.34
CA TYR A 62 -47.88 -65.35 4.46
C TYR A 62 -47.82 -64.71 5.85
N ALA A 63 -47.29 -63.49 5.94
CA ALA A 63 -47.21 -62.77 7.20
C ALA A 63 -48.58 -62.19 7.57
N THR A 64 -48.88 -62.17 8.87
CA THR A 64 -50.08 -61.53 9.44
C THR A 64 -49.84 -60.08 9.84
N GLU A 65 -48.63 -59.58 9.59
CA GLU A 65 -48.18 -58.22 9.87
C GLU A 65 -47.16 -57.78 8.81
N ASP A 66 -46.93 -56.48 8.72
CA ASP A 66 -45.90 -55.96 7.85
C ASP A 66 -44.52 -56.25 8.44
N THR A 67 -43.80 -57.16 7.80
CA THR A 67 -42.42 -57.52 8.17
C THR A 67 -41.39 -56.81 7.31
N GLN A 68 -41.83 -55.94 6.39
CA GLN A 68 -40.96 -55.16 5.53
C GLN A 68 -40.40 -53.98 6.33
N VAL A 69 -39.08 -53.90 6.39
CA VAL A 69 -38.34 -52.83 7.05
C VAL A 69 -37.56 -52.07 5.99
N CYS A 70 -37.72 -50.75 5.97
CA CYS A 70 -36.93 -49.87 5.14
C CYS A 70 -35.63 -49.51 5.87
N VAL A 71 -34.52 -49.67 5.16
CA VAL A 71 -33.19 -49.40 5.68
C VAL A 71 -32.51 -48.41 4.76
N ASP A 72 -31.97 -47.34 5.35
CA ASP A 72 -31.21 -46.34 4.63
C ASP A 72 -30.06 -46.96 3.83
N CYS A 73 -29.92 -46.52 2.59
CA CYS A 73 -28.76 -46.84 1.82
C CYS A 73 -27.51 -46.14 2.37
N LYS A 74 -26.38 -46.82 2.22
CA LYS A 74 -25.09 -46.25 2.61
C LYS A 74 -24.81 -45.03 1.72
N VAL A 75 -24.41 -43.90 2.32
CA VAL A 75 -23.85 -42.77 1.57
C VAL A 75 -22.46 -43.12 1.02
N CYS A 76 -22.08 -42.48 -0.09
CA CYS A 76 -20.73 -42.60 -0.60
C CYS A 76 -19.72 -41.93 0.34
N ASN A 77 -18.44 -42.32 0.25
CA ASN A 77 -17.42 -41.67 1.06
C ASN A 77 -17.07 -40.29 0.45
N PRO A 78 -16.48 -39.37 1.23
CA PRO A 78 -15.90 -38.15 0.67
C PRO A 78 -14.94 -38.46 -0.49
N GLY A 79 -15.07 -37.73 -1.60
CA GLY A 79 -14.34 -38.00 -2.85
C GLY A 79 -15.07 -38.93 -3.83
N GLU A 80 -16.28 -39.38 -3.52
CA GLU A 80 -17.14 -40.16 -4.39
C GLU A 80 -18.53 -39.53 -4.53
N TYR A 81 -19.25 -39.84 -5.60
CA TYR A 81 -20.66 -39.48 -5.81
C TYR A 81 -21.50 -40.73 -6.12
N MET A 82 -22.81 -40.66 -5.88
CA MET A 82 -23.78 -41.73 -6.16
C MET A 82 -24.08 -41.80 -7.67
N SER A 83 -23.28 -42.54 -8.43
CA SER A 83 -23.52 -42.75 -9.86
C SER A 83 -24.73 -43.63 -10.16
N ARG A 84 -25.15 -44.44 -9.17
CA ARG A 84 -26.45 -45.10 -9.16
C ARG A 84 -27.06 -45.02 -7.76
N PRO A 85 -28.17 -44.30 -7.55
CA PRO A 85 -28.86 -44.21 -6.27
C PRO A 85 -29.66 -45.50 -5.98
N CYS A 86 -30.17 -45.63 -4.76
CA CYS A 86 -31.09 -46.70 -4.39
C CYS A 86 -32.51 -46.44 -4.89
N GLU A 87 -33.17 -47.50 -5.36
CA GLU A 87 -34.50 -47.43 -5.97
C GLU A 87 -35.64 -47.91 -5.03
N GLY A 88 -35.37 -48.26 -3.77
CA GLY A 88 -36.41 -48.67 -2.80
C GLY A 88 -36.97 -50.09 -2.99
N VAL A 89 -36.55 -50.82 -4.03
CA VAL A 89 -37.10 -52.14 -4.41
C VAL A 89 -36.11 -53.30 -4.23
N ALA A 90 -34.83 -53.00 -3.99
CA ALA A 90 -33.80 -54.01 -3.80
C ALA A 90 -33.84 -54.58 -2.37
N THR A 91 -33.39 -55.83 -2.20
CA THR A 91 -33.27 -56.48 -0.87
C THR A 91 -31.89 -56.26 -0.22
N LYS A 92 -31.08 -55.40 -0.84
CA LYS A 92 -29.75 -54.96 -0.40
C LYS A 92 -29.45 -53.63 -1.07
N SER A 93 -28.56 -52.84 -0.47
CA SER A 93 -28.08 -51.61 -1.12
C SER A 93 -27.46 -51.93 -2.48
N ASP A 94 -28.05 -51.38 -3.54
CA ASP A 94 -27.61 -51.43 -4.94
C ASP A 94 -26.91 -50.13 -5.38
N LEU A 95 -26.76 -49.20 -4.43
CA LEU A 95 -26.04 -47.95 -4.57
C LEU A 95 -24.62 -48.19 -5.08
N THR A 96 -24.24 -47.41 -6.09
CA THR A 96 -22.91 -47.44 -6.69
C THR A 96 -22.25 -46.09 -6.53
N CYS A 97 -21.06 -46.09 -5.93
CA CYS A 97 -20.23 -44.91 -5.79
C CYS A 97 -19.22 -44.84 -6.92
N THR A 98 -18.94 -43.64 -7.40
CA THR A 98 -17.92 -43.37 -8.41
C THR A 98 -17.05 -42.22 -7.94
N ALA A 99 -15.73 -42.35 -8.12
CA ALA A 99 -14.79 -41.32 -7.71
C ALA A 99 -15.08 -40.00 -8.45
N CYS A 100 -15.07 -38.91 -7.69
CA CYS A 100 -15.10 -37.57 -8.25
C CYS A 100 -13.76 -37.21 -8.90
N LYS A 101 -13.79 -36.21 -9.76
CA LYS A 101 -12.59 -35.57 -10.28
C LYS A 101 -11.81 -34.92 -9.13
N THR A 102 -10.51 -35.21 -9.09
CA THR A 102 -9.59 -34.75 -8.04
C THR A 102 -8.55 -33.77 -8.53
N SER A 103 -8.45 -33.57 -9.85
CA SER A 103 -7.52 -32.64 -10.47
C SER A 103 -7.96 -32.15 -11.84
N CYS A 104 -7.42 -31.00 -12.21
CA CYS A 104 -7.60 -30.32 -13.49
C CYS A 104 -6.27 -30.22 -14.24
N ALA A 105 -6.32 -29.68 -15.46
CA ALA A 105 -5.09 -29.38 -16.20
C ALA A 105 -4.36 -28.16 -15.59
N ALA A 106 -3.09 -27.98 -15.94
CA ALA A 106 -2.36 -26.77 -15.56
C ALA A 106 -3.06 -25.52 -16.12
N GLY A 107 -3.17 -24.47 -15.29
CA GLY A 107 -3.93 -23.24 -15.62
C GLY A 107 -5.42 -23.30 -15.29
N GLU A 108 -5.88 -24.35 -14.62
CA GLU A 108 -7.24 -24.49 -14.08
C GLU A 108 -7.20 -24.76 -12.58
N TYR A 109 -8.30 -24.55 -11.89
CA TYR A 109 -8.50 -24.92 -10.49
C TYR A 109 -9.81 -25.72 -10.35
N LEU A 110 -9.88 -26.58 -9.32
CA LEU A 110 -10.99 -27.49 -9.07
C LEU A 110 -12.05 -26.82 -8.19
N LEU A 111 -13.16 -26.40 -8.78
CA LEU A 111 -14.28 -25.83 -8.05
C LEU A 111 -15.33 -26.91 -7.73
N GLY A 112 -15.95 -26.83 -6.56
CA GLY A 112 -17.04 -27.73 -6.15
C GLY A 112 -16.69 -28.59 -4.94
N VAL A 113 -17.69 -29.32 -4.42
CA VAL A 113 -17.56 -30.16 -3.23
C VAL A 113 -18.13 -31.54 -3.55
N CYS A 114 -17.33 -32.59 -3.33
CA CYS A 114 -17.74 -33.97 -3.47
C CYS A 114 -17.70 -34.69 -2.11
N ASP A 115 -18.84 -34.65 -1.42
CA ASP A 115 -18.98 -35.10 -0.03
C ASP A 115 -19.61 -36.49 0.12
N GLY A 116 -20.00 -37.15 -0.98
CA GLY A 116 -20.68 -38.45 -0.96
C GLY A 116 -22.19 -38.38 -1.07
N THR A 117 -22.79 -37.19 -1.10
CA THR A 117 -24.26 -37.00 -1.08
C THR A 117 -24.86 -36.65 -2.44
N SER A 118 -24.05 -36.27 -3.43
CA SER A 118 -24.52 -35.93 -4.76
C SER A 118 -24.75 -37.18 -5.63
N THR A 119 -25.67 -37.10 -6.59
CA THR A 119 -25.91 -38.15 -7.61
C THR A 119 -25.10 -37.95 -8.89
N ALA A 120 -24.20 -36.97 -8.89
CA ALA A 120 -23.31 -36.62 -9.99
C ALA A 120 -22.02 -36.01 -9.44
N ASP A 121 -20.96 -36.04 -10.24
CA ASP A 121 -19.75 -35.29 -9.94
C ASP A 121 -20.03 -33.78 -10.06
N THR A 122 -20.00 -33.09 -8.93
CA THR A 122 -20.21 -31.65 -8.82
C THR A 122 -18.92 -30.85 -8.98
N THR A 123 -17.77 -31.53 -9.06
CA THR A 123 -16.48 -30.87 -9.23
C THR A 123 -16.27 -30.46 -10.69
N GLN A 124 -15.73 -29.28 -10.90
CA GLN A 124 -15.55 -28.67 -12.22
C GLN A 124 -14.18 -28.02 -12.31
N CYS A 125 -13.59 -28.07 -13.51
CA CYS A 125 -12.36 -27.34 -13.78
C CYS A 125 -12.70 -25.96 -14.32
N VAL A 126 -12.22 -24.95 -13.62
CA VAL A 126 -12.41 -23.55 -13.97
C VAL A 126 -11.05 -22.97 -14.33
N LYS A 127 -10.98 -22.21 -15.42
CA LYS A 127 -9.73 -21.55 -15.81
C LYS A 127 -9.33 -20.52 -14.77
N CYS A 128 -8.05 -20.49 -14.44
CA CYS A 128 -7.46 -19.45 -13.63
C CYS A 128 -7.44 -18.11 -14.38
N THR A 129 -7.43 -17.03 -13.63
CA THR A 129 -7.35 -15.67 -14.18
C THR A 129 -6.07 -15.54 -15.00
N SER A 130 -6.23 -15.19 -16.28
CA SER A 130 -5.14 -15.07 -17.24
C SER A 130 -4.89 -13.63 -17.70
N ALA A 131 -5.76 -12.69 -17.29
CA ALA A 131 -5.63 -11.26 -17.59
C ALA A 131 -6.42 -10.44 -16.55
N CYS A 132 -5.88 -9.27 -16.22
CA CYS A 132 -6.48 -8.27 -15.34
C CYS A 132 -6.94 -7.03 -16.12
N ALA A 133 -7.53 -6.07 -15.42
CA ALA A 133 -7.87 -4.79 -16.04
C ALA A 133 -6.60 -3.97 -16.35
N LEU A 134 -6.76 -2.92 -17.18
CA LEU A 134 -5.70 -1.93 -17.38
C LEU A 134 -5.34 -1.27 -16.05
N GLY A 135 -4.03 -1.11 -15.78
CA GLY A 135 -3.53 -0.58 -14.50
C GLY A 135 -3.31 -1.64 -13.42
N GLU A 136 -3.47 -2.92 -13.74
CA GLU A 136 -3.18 -4.06 -12.85
C GLU A 136 -2.19 -5.05 -13.49
N TYR A 137 -1.59 -5.90 -12.65
CA TYR A 137 -0.77 -7.03 -13.06
C TYR A 137 -1.20 -8.31 -12.32
N LEU A 138 -0.89 -9.46 -12.91
CA LEU A 138 -1.18 -10.78 -12.38
C LEU A 138 -0.20 -11.10 -11.24
N GLN A 139 -0.72 -11.44 -10.07
CA GLN A 139 0.08 -11.88 -8.93
C GLN A 139 -0.37 -13.27 -8.48
N GLY A 140 0.58 -14.13 -8.10
CA GLY A 140 0.30 -15.50 -7.70
C GLY A 140 0.51 -16.51 -8.83
N SER A 141 -0.01 -17.72 -8.66
CA SER A 141 0.22 -18.82 -9.58
C SER A 141 -0.89 -19.86 -9.51
N CYS A 142 -1.18 -20.50 -10.64
CA CYS A 142 -2.12 -21.61 -10.74
C CYS A 142 -1.49 -22.79 -11.53
N PRO A 143 -0.54 -23.53 -10.92
CA PRO A 143 0.26 -24.50 -11.64
C PRO A 143 -0.32 -25.93 -11.67
N SER A 144 -1.06 -26.37 -10.64
CA SER A 144 -1.23 -27.81 -10.38
C SER A 144 -2.60 -28.40 -10.68
N GLY A 145 -3.64 -27.58 -10.85
CA GLY A 145 -4.99 -28.09 -11.11
C GLY A 145 -5.66 -28.74 -9.91
N THR A 146 -5.03 -28.68 -8.73
CA THR A 146 -5.53 -29.28 -7.47
C THR A 146 -6.00 -28.23 -6.48
N GLU A 147 -5.71 -26.97 -6.77
CA GLU A 147 -6.19 -25.81 -6.01
C GLU A 147 -7.71 -25.73 -6.10
N THR A 148 -8.37 -25.31 -5.02
CA THR A 148 -9.85 -25.17 -4.99
C THR A 148 -10.34 -23.74 -5.22
N VAL A 149 -9.40 -22.82 -5.41
CA VAL A 149 -9.63 -21.40 -5.63
C VAL A 149 -8.66 -20.91 -6.70
N ASP A 150 -8.99 -19.79 -7.34
CA ASP A 150 -8.07 -19.13 -8.25
C ASP A 150 -6.86 -18.60 -7.48
N GLY A 151 -5.69 -19.18 -7.77
CA GLY A 151 -4.41 -18.77 -7.17
C GLY A 151 -3.82 -17.50 -7.78
N VAL A 152 -4.49 -16.90 -8.77
CA VAL A 152 -4.07 -15.66 -9.43
C VAL A 152 -4.98 -14.51 -9.00
N THR A 153 -4.38 -13.42 -8.56
CA THR A 153 -5.08 -12.19 -8.17
C THR A 153 -4.59 -11.01 -9.01
N CYS A 154 -5.46 -10.03 -9.24
CA CYS A 154 -5.10 -8.79 -9.90
C CYS A 154 -4.65 -7.75 -8.89
N THR A 155 -3.43 -7.26 -9.06
CA THR A 155 -2.81 -6.29 -8.15
C THR A 155 -2.58 -4.98 -8.90
N PRO A 156 -2.97 -3.82 -8.32
CA PRO A 156 -2.71 -2.53 -8.96
C PRO A 156 -1.22 -2.29 -9.19
N CYS A 157 -0.87 -1.74 -10.34
CA CYS A 157 0.48 -1.24 -10.59
C CYS A 157 0.74 0.06 -9.81
N THR A 158 2.02 0.41 -9.70
CA THR A 158 2.46 1.69 -9.16
C THR A 158 1.78 2.83 -9.91
N SER A 159 1.05 3.67 -9.18
CA SER A 159 0.30 4.82 -9.70
C SER A 159 0.85 6.16 -9.21
N GLN A 160 1.85 6.13 -8.34
CA GLN A 160 2.50 7.32 -7.81
C GLN A 160 3.95 7.04 -7.41
N CYS A 161 4.84 7.93 -7.83
CA CYS A 161 6.25 7.95 -7.45
C CYS A 161 6.55 9.05 -6.42
N ALA A 162 7.78 9.09 -5.92
CA ALA A 162 8.21 10.16 -5.03
C ALA A 162 8.29 11.51 -5.78
N VAL A 163 8.29 12.61 -5.03
CA VAL A 163 8.58 13.94 -5.59
C VAL A 163 9.98 13.94 -6.20
N GLY A 164 10.11 14.49 -7.40
CA GLY A 164 11.34 14.44 -8.20
C GLY A 164 11.46 13.24 -9.12
N GLU A 165 10.41 12.42 -9.22
CA GLU A 165 10.30 11.29 -10.17
C GLU A 165 9.01 11.38 -11.00
N TYR A 166 8.93 10.60 -12.07
CA TYR A 166 7.74 10.41 -12.90
C TYR A 166 7.54 8.92 -13.22
N LEU A 167 6.30 8.54 -13.55
CA LEU A 167 5.91 7.17 -13.88
C LEU A 167 6.40 6.80 -15.28
N ALA A 168 7.41 5.95 -15.39
CA ALA A 168 7.83 5.39 -16.67
C ALA A 168 7.14 4.04 -16.93
N ASN A 169 6.99 3.69 -18.21
CA ASN A 169 6.42 2.42 -18.67
C ASN A 169 4.99 2.15 -18.21
N THR A 170 4.15 3.19 -18.02
CA THR A 170 2.75 3.03 -17.60
C THR A 170 1.93 2.15 -18.56
N GLU A 171 2.24 2.19 -19.87
CA GLU A 171 1.59 1.38 -20.90
C GLU A 171 1.88 -0.12 -20.78
N ALA A 172 2.98 -0.51 -20.13
CA ALA A 172 3.34 -1.91 -19.92
C ALA A 172 2.45 -2.58 -18.86
N CYS A 173 1.78 -1.79 -18.02
CA CYS A 173 0.80 -2.26 -17.05
C CYS A 173 -0.58 -2.46 -17.69
N ASN A 174 -0.68 -3.48 -18.52
CA ASN A 174 -1.83 -3.75 -19.37
C ASN A 174 -2.71 -4.94 -18.92
N GLY A 175 -2.50 -5.45 -17.70
CA GLY A 175 -3.25 -6.60 -17.18
C GLY A 175 -2.68 -7.98 -17.55
N THR A 176 -1.60 -8.06 -18.33
CA THR A 176 -1.00 -9.37 -18.76
C THR A 176 0.37 -9.66 -18.14
N SER A 177 1.01 -8.66 -17.54
CA SER A 177 2.28 -8.83 -16.84
C SER A 177 2.09 -9.61 -15.54
N THR A 178 3.12 -10.35 -15.11
CA THR A 178 3.16 -11.02 -13.80
C THR A 178 3.89 -10.21 -12.72
N VAL A 179 4.31 -9.00 -13.07
CA VAL A 179 5.04 -8.08 -12.20
C VAL A 179 4.57 -6.65 -12.46
N ASP A 180 4.75 -5.78 -11.47
CA ASP A 180 4.62 -4.34 -11.70
C ASP A 180 5.69 -3.90 -12.70
N THR A 181 5.25 -3.32 -13.82
CA THR A 181 6.12 -2.86 -14.90
C THR A 181 6.36 -1.36 -14.86
N VAL A 182 5.60 -0.65 -14.01
CA VAL A 182 5.72 0.80 -13.87
C VAL A 182 6.95 1.10 -13.01
N ASN A 183 7.84 1.94 -13.53
CA ASN A 183 9.08 2.31 -12.87
C ASN A 183 9.08 3.80 -12.53
N CYS A 184 9.62 4.16 -11.37
CA CYS A 184 9.86 5.56 -11.03
C CYS A 184 11.18 6.03 -11.63
N THR A 185 11.11 7.00 -12.55
CA THR A 185 12.28 7.59 -13.20
C THR A 185 12.50 9.00 -12.69
N LYS A 186 13.75 9.34 -12.37
CA LYS A 186 14.10 10.69 -11.90
C LYS A 186 13.82 11.73 -12.98
N CYS A 187 13.26 12.85 -12.56
CA CYS A 187 13.08 14.01 -13.43
C CYS A 187 14.41 14.71 -13.66
N GLU A 188 14.53 15.35 -14.82
CA GLU A 188 15.73 16.05 -15.23
C GLU A 188 15.89 17.33 -14.38
N PRO A 189 17.04 17.55 -13.74
CA PRO A 189 17.27 18.78 -13.01
C PRO A 189 17.35 19.96 -13.97
N CYS A 190 16.96 21.15 -13.50
CA CYS A 190 17.12 22.35 -14.31
C CYS A 190 18.60 22.62 -14.65
N PRO A 191 18.90 23.19 -15.83
CA PRO A 191 20.26 23.56 -16.18
C PRO A 191 20.78 24.68 -15.27
N VAL A 192 22.11 24.81 -15.20
CA VAL A 192 22.78 25.84 -14.39
C VAL A 192 22.22 27.23 -14.71
N GLY A 193 21.96 28.02 -13.65
CA GLY A 193 21.37 29.37 -13.76
C GLY A 193 19.84 29.38 -13.77
N ARG A 194 19.19 28.22 -13.59
CA ARG A 194 17.73 28.09 -13.44
C ARG A 194 17.37 27.27 -12.20
N TYR A 195 16.17 27.51 -11.68
CA TYR A 195 15.55 26.73 -10.61
C TYR A 195 14.24 26.09 -11.11
N SER A 196 13.75 25.06 -10.43
CA SER A 196 12.50 24.36 -10.77
C SER A 196 11.31 25.18 -10.30
N ARG A 197 10.56 25.84 -11.20
CA ARG A 197 9.35 26.58 -10.82
C ARG A 197 8.14 25.66 -10.63
N VAL A 198 8.10 24.55 -11.36
CA VAL A 198 7.12 23.47 -11.17
C VAL A 198 7.89 22.20 -10.91
N ALA A 199 7.70 21.64 -9.72
CA ALA A 199 8.33 20.38 -9.34
C ALA A 199 7.61 19.19 -9.97
N CYS A 200 8.39 18.17 -10.30
CA CYS A 200 7.90 16.88 -10.74
C CYS A 200 7.19 16.15 -9.59
N SER A 201 5.91 15.84 -9.75
CA SER A 201 5.05 15.39 -8.64
C SER A 201 5.03 13.88 -8.39
N GLY A 202 5.57 13.07 -9.31
CA GLY A 202 5.44 11.61 -9.26
C GLY A 202 4.11 11.06 -9.76
N ALA A 203 3.17 11.92 -10.19
CA ALA A 203 1.82 11.47 -10.59
C ALA A 203 1.62 11.38 -12.11
N THR A 204 2.59 11.81 -12.91
CA THR A 204 2.49 11.88 -14.37
C THR A 204 3.41 10.87 -15.05
N SER A 205 3.10 10.51 -16.30
CA SER A 205 3.91 9.59 -17.09
C SER A 205 5.09 10.24 -17.82
N THR A 206 5.27 11.54 -17.61
CA THR A 206 6.30 12.36 -18.22
C THR A 206 6.88 13.30 -17.19
N ASP A 207 8.10 13.76 -17.44
CA ASP A 207 8.71 14.83 -16.69
C ASP A 207 7.92 16.14 -16.88
N THR A 208 7.44 16.73 -15.78
CA THR A 208 6.70 18.00 -15.77
C THR A 208 7.54 19.14 -15.19
N THR A 209 8.85 18.96 -15.07
CA THR A 209 9.75 19.97 -14.50
C THR A 209 9.76 21.21 -15.39
N GLU A 210 9.33 22.35 -14.84
CA GLU A 210 9.42 23.64 -15.52
C GLU A 210 10.52 24.50 -14.89
N CYS A 211 11.43 25.02 -15.69
CA CYS A 211 12.59 25.77 -15.21
C CYS A 211 12.44 27.29 -15.41
N ALA A 212 12.63 28.06 -14.34
CA ALA A 212 12.68 29.52 -14.38
C ALA A 212 14.11 30.04 -14.18
N PRO A 213 14.51 31.15 -14.81
CA PRO A 213 15.83 31.74 -14.60
C PRO A 213 15.96 32.26 -13.18
N CYS A 214 17.12 32.02 -12.57
CA CYS A 214 17.49 32.68 -11.33
C CYS A 214 17.78 34.16 -11.58
N LYS A 215 17.63 34.96 -10.53
CA LYS A 215 18.04 36.34 -10.51
C LYS A 215 19.54 36.44 -10.78
N SER A 216 19.87 37.27 -11.77
CA SER A 216 21.25 37.47 -12.25
C SER A 216 21.70 38.93 -12.17
N VAL A 217 20.79 39.85 -11.80
CA VAL A 217 21.06 41.28 -11.65
C VAL A 217 20.24 41.82 -10.49
N CYS A 218 20.88 42.66 -9.69
CA CYS A 218 20.30 43.49 -8.64
C CYS A 218 20.39 44.97 -9.01
N ASP A 219 19.71 45.81 -8.25
CA ASP A 219 19.80 47.26 -8.42
C ASP A 219 21.20 47.78 -8.03
N GLU A 220 21.54 48.98 -8.50
CA GLU A 220 22.80 49.63 -8.14
C GLU A 220 22.90 49.83 -6.62
N GLY A 221 24.08 49.56 -6.05
CA GLY A 221 24.27 49.56 -4.60
C GLY A 221 23.95 48.22 -3.92
N GLN A 222 23.57 47.18 -4.68
CA GLN A 222 23.35 45.82 -4.18
C GLN A 222 24.27 44.79 -4.83
N TYR A 223 24.39 43.63 -4.21
CA TYR A 223 25.10 42.45 -4.74
C TYR A 223 24.24 41.19 -4.60
N LEU A 224 24.49 40.21 -5.47
CA LEU A 224 23.83 38.91 -5.48
C LEU A 224 24.33 38.06 -4.30
N SER A 225 23.40 37.44 -3.58
CA SER A 225 23.68 36.58 -2.43
C SER A 225 22.85 35.31 -2.50
N GLY A 226 23.48 34.17 -2.19
CA GLY A 226 22.89 32.84 -2.37
C GLY A 226 23.47 32.13 -3.59
N VAL A 227 23.04 30.88 -3.80
CA VAL A 227 23.44 30.03 -4.93
C VAL A 227 22.17 29.60 -5.63
N CYS A 228 22.12 29.75 -6.95
CA CYS A 228 21.03 29.24 -7.78
C CYS A 228 21.05 27.71 -7.77
N ASP A 229 20.10 27.10 -7.07
CA ASP A 229 20.00 25.64 -6.95
C ASP A 229 18.99 25.09 -7.99
N PRO A 230 19.42 24.23 -8.94
CA PRO A 230 18.55 23.66 -9.96
C PRO A 230 17.46 22.72 -9.41
N LEU A 231 17.58 22.29 -8.16
CA LEU A 231 16.59 21.44 -7.48
C LEU A 231 15.63 22.25 -6.61
N SER A 232 15.90 23.53 -6.38
CA SER A 232 15.03 24.39 -5.57
C SER A 232 13.73 24.70 -6.31
N THR A 233 12.63 24.81 -5.55
CA THR A 233 11.30 25.19 -6.07
C THR A 233 11.11 26.71 -6.21
N PHE A 234 12.09 27.48 -5.77
CA PHE A 234 12.09 28.94 -5.77
C PHE A 234 13.50 29.49 -5.99
N ASP A 235 13.57 30.75 -6.41
CA ASP A 235 14.83 31.45 -6.58
C ASP A 235 15.48 31.72 -5.21
N THR A 236 16.60 31.05 -4.96
CA THR A 236 17.42 31.20 -3.76
C THR A 236 18.41 32.38 -3.87
N VAL A 237 18.54 33.01 -5.05
CA VAL A 237 19.38 34.18 -5.25
C VAL A 237 18.62 35.44 -4.83
N THR A 238 19.20 36.16 -3.89
CA THR A 238 18.64 37.39 -3.31
C THR A 238 19.59 38.55 -3.50
N CYS A 239 19.06 39.77 -3.46
CA CYS A 239 19.88 40.98 -3.48
C CYS A 239 20.15 41.42 -2.04
N ARG A 240 21.41 41.74 -1.74
CA ARG A 240 21.83 42.34 -0.47
C ARG A 240 22.44 43.70 -0.72
N ASP A 241 22.14 44.64 0.16
CA ASP A 241 22.72 45.97 0.10
C ASP A 241 24.21 45.92 0.39
N CYS A 242 24.97 46.71 -0.36
CA CYS A 242 26.39 46.89 -0.11
C CYS A 242 26.62 47.82 1.07
N ARG A 243 27.82 47.72 1.64
CA ARG A 243 28.19 48.62 2.74
C ARG A 243 28.18 50.07 2.24
N THR A 244 27.36 50.88 2.88
CA THR A 244 27.24 52.33 2.60
C THR A 244 27.98 53.19 3.60
N SER A 245 28.52 52.63 4.68
CA SER A 245 29.27 53.36 5.71
C SER A 245 30.28 52.46 6.44
N CYS A 246 31.34 53.08 6.97
CA CYS A 246 32.39 52.41 7.74
C CYS A 246 32.39 52.86 9.21
N PRO A 247 32.94 52.04 10.12
CA PRO A 247 33.19 52.46 11.50
C PRO A 247 34.04 53.75 11.57
N PRO A 248 33.94 54.53 12.66
CA PRO A 248 34.78 55.71 12.87
C PRO A 248 36.27 55.38 12.73
N GLY A 249 37.04 56.28 12.10
CA GLY A 249 38.48 56.09 11.83
C GLY A 249 38.79 55.37 10.51
N GLN A 250 37.77 54.90 9.79
CA GLN A 250 37.90 54.31 8.46
C GLN A 250 37.11 55.14 7.42
N TYR A 251 37.50 55.01 6.16
CA TYR A 251 36.78 55.54 5.00
C TYR A 251 36.32 54.40 4.09
N LEU A 252 35.23 54.63 3.37
CA LEU A 252 34.69 53.66 2.42
C LEU A 252 35.56 53.68 1.16
N GLY A 253 36.35 52.63 0.97
CA GLY A 253 37.11 52.33 -0.23
C GLY A 253 36.42 51.25 -1.07
N GLY A 254 36.89 51.05 -2.30
CA GLY A 254 36.18 50.20 -3.27
C GLY A 254 34.91 50.88 -3.81
N GLY A 255 34.58 50.64 -5.07
CA GLY A 255 33.37 51.20 -5.67
C GLY A 255 32.10 50.63 -5.04
N LEU A 256 30.99 51.38 -5.16
CA LEU A 256 29.67 50.83 -4.91
C LEU A 256 29.42 49.62 -5.82
N CYS A 257 28.61 48.68 -5.35
CA CYS A 257 28.32 47.47 -6.10
C CYS A 257 27.51 47.77 -7.36
N SER A 258 27.88 47.09 -8.44
CA SER A 258 27.28 47.24 -9.77
C SER A 258 25.95 46.51 -9.95
N GLY A 259 25.43 45.81 -8.94
CA GLY A 259 24.26 44.94 -9.06
C GLY A 259 24.54 43.54 -9.63
N THR A 260 25.73 43.30 -10.19
CA THR A 260 26.10 42.01 -10.82
C THR A 260 27.14 41.20 -10.04
N GLY A 261 27.74 41.79 -9.00
CA GLY A 261 28.72 41.10 -8.16
C GLY A 261 28.08 40.11 -7.19
N THR A 262 28.85 39.13 -6.71
CA THR A 262 28.41 38.11 -5.72
C THR A 262 28.92 38.39 -4.31
N ALA A 263 29.59 39.52 -4.10
CA ALA A 263 30.12 39.95 -2.82
C ALA A 263 30.09 41.48 -2.72
N ASP A 264 30.10 41.97 -1.49
CA ASP A 264 30.25 43.40 -1.21
C ASP A 264 31.66 43.87 -1.63
N THR A 265 31.71 44.77 -2.61
CA THR A 265 32.97 45.36 -3.11
C THR A 265 33.43 46.54 -2.26
N ALA A 266 32.57 47.09 -1.41
CA ALA A 266 32.91 48.20 -0.56
C ALA A 266 33.77 47.70 0.61
N THR A 267 34.97 48.25 0.74
CA THR A 267 35.94 47.91 1.78
C THR A 267 36.12 49.10 2.72
N CYS A 268 36.37 48.85 4.00
CA CYS A 268 36.72 49.93 4.92
C CYS A 268 38.24 49.97 5.07
N THR A 269 38.83 51.11 4.70
CA THR A 269 40.26 51.33 4.81
C THR A 269 40.53 52.35 5.91
N GLU A 270 41.57 52.15 6.70
CA GLU A 270 41.96 53.09 7.76
C GLU A 270 42.38 54.43 7.16
N CYS A 271 42.02 55.52 7.84
CA CYS A 271 42.55 56.83 7.48
C CYS A 271 44.07 56.87 7.72
N PRO A 272 44.87 57.36 6.76
CA PRO A 272 46.30 57.51 6.93
C PRO A 272 46.63 58.53 8.04
N ALA A 273 47.81 58.40 8.66
CA ALA A 273 48.25 59.30 9.72
C ALA A 273 48.20 60.78 9.28
N GLY A 274 47.76 61.65 10.19
CA GLY A 274 47.52 63.08 9.90
C GLY A 274 46.15 63.39 9.29
N THR A 275 45.29 62.38 9.10
CA THR A 275 43.90 62.55 8.65
C THR A 275 42.91 61.86 9.60
N ALA A 276 41.67 62.35 9.66
CA ALA A 276 40.59 61.75 10.45
C ALA A 276 39.29 61.64 9.62
N SER A 277 38.47 60.64 9.93
CA SER A 277 37.20 60.40 9.24
C SER A 277 36.11 61.32 9.82
N ARG A 278 35.77 62.41 9.11
CA ARG A 278 34.61 63.23 9.50
C ARG A 278 33.32 62.59 8.98
N ARG A 279 32.29 62.54 9.83
CA ARG A 279 30.91 62.22 9.39
C ARG A 279 30.38 63.38 8.53
N SER A 280 30.72 63.40 7.25
CA SER A 280 29.93 64.13 6.26
C SER A 280 28.58 63.43 6.16
N GLY A 281 27.47 64.18 6.20
CA GLY A 281 26.09 63.64 6.24
C GLY A 281 25.64 62.86 5.00
N SER A 282 26.57 62.41 4.14
CA SER A 282 26.30 61.76 2.86
C SER A 282 26.87 60.33 2.74
N GLY A 283 27.25 59.69 3.85
CA GLY A 283 27.55 58.24 3.91
C GLY A 283 28.92 57.82 3.37
N VAL A 284 29.48 58.53 2.39
CA VAL A 284 30.84 58.28 1.88
C VAL A 284 31.83 59.08 2.71
N GLY A 285 32.31 58.50 3.82
CA GLY A 285 33.34 59.11 4.64
C GLY A 285 34.61 59.29 3.82
N SER A 286 35.18 60.50 3.80
CA SER A 286 36.51 60.79 3.26
C SER A 286 37.44 61.21 4.40
N CYS A 287 38.72 60.83 4.34
CA CYS A 287 39.68 61.28 5.34
C CYS A 287 40.04 62.75 5.11
N GLU A 288 39.78 63.60 6.11
CA GLU A 288 40.15 65.01 6.07
C GLU A 288 41.46 65.23 6.81
N VAL A 289 42.31 66.12 6.29
CA VAL A 289 43.55 66.52 6.95
C VAL A 289 43.25 67.21 8.27
N CYS A 290 43.96 66.83 9.33
CA CYS A 290 43.78 67.47 10.62
C CYS A 290 44.09 68.97 10.58
N PRO A 291 43.26 69.81 11.23
CA PRO A 291 43.53 71.24 11.31
C PRO A 291 44.85 71.51 12.04
N ALA A 292 45.48 72.65 11.74
CA ALA A 292 46.76 73.03 12.31
C ALA A 292 46.77 72.90 13.84
N ARG A 293 47.86 72.30 14.39
CA ARG A 293 48.04 71.94 15.81
C ARG A 293 47.22 70.74 16.31
N SER A 294 46.63 69.95 15.42
CA SER A 294 45.97 68.69 15.75
C SER A 294 46.66 67.51 15.05
N PHE A 295 46.63 66.34 15.68
CA PHE A 295 47.21 65.10 15.15
C PHE A 295 46.21 63.95 15.26
N ALA A 296 46.26 63.04 14.28
CA ALA A 296 45.52 61.79 14.28
C ALA A 296 46.49 60.66 13.90
N GLY A 297 46.53 59.59 14.71
CA GLY A 297 47.22 58.36 14.32
C GLY A 297 46.48 57.68 13.16
N ALA A 298 47.14 56.73 12.47
CA ALA A 298 46.44 55.92 11.47
C ALA A 298 45.21 55.24 12.13
N GLY A 299 44.07 55.27 11.44
CA GLY A 299 42.81 54.75 11.97
C GLY A 299 42.13 55.58 13.06
N SER A 300 42.62 56.79 13.40
CA SER A 300 41.97 57.63 14.40
C SER A 300 40.66 58.24 13.89
N PRO A 301 39.57 58.18 14.68
CA PRO A 301 38.28 58.76 14.32
C PRO A 301 38.26 60.29 14.39
N ASP A 302 39.10 60.88 15.25
CA ASP A 302 39.13 62.32 15.49
C ASP A 302 40.57 62.85 15.53
N CYS A 303 40.73 64.12 15.15
CA CYS A 303 41.98 64.84 15.35
C CYS A 303 42.10 65.28 16.81
N ALA A 304 43.08 64.75 17.53
CA ALA A 304 43.39 65.20 18.87
C ALA A 304 44.12 66.54 18.79
N VAL A 305 43.59 67.58 19.46
CA VAL A 305 44.30 68.85 19.61
C VAL A 305 45.51 68.58 20.50
N SER A 306 46.71 68.84 19.98
CA SER A 306 47.90 68.84 20.82
C SER A 306 47.84 70.09 21.70
N THR A 307 47.20 70.00 22.85
CA THR A 307 47.23 71.05 23.89
C THR A 307 48.55 71.06 24.65
N SER A 308 49.51 70.20 24.28
CA SER A 308 50.79 70.13 24.93
C SER A 308 51.90 69.76 23.95
N CYS A 309 52.52 70.77 23.37
CA CYS A 309 53.97 70.73 23.27
C CYS A 309 54.49 70.73 24.71
N TRP A 310 54.66 69.56 25.32
CA TRP A 310 55.51 69.51 26.50
C TRP A 310 56.93 69.70 25.99
N PRO A 311 57.66 70.75 26.43
CA PRO A 311 59.09 70.73 26.28
C PRO A 311 59.57 69.54 27.11
N LEU A 312 60.15 68.52 26.46
CA LEU A 312 61.18 67.77 27.15
C LEU A 312 62.33 68.76 27.28
N ASP A 313 62.72 69.02 28.52
CA ASP A 313 63.75 69.97 28.90
C ASP A 313 64.95 69.93 27.92
N GLY A 314 65.05 70.98 27.10
CA GLY A 314 66.34 71.55 26.71
C GLY A 314 67.10 71.03 25.49
N ASN A 315 66.48 70.59 24.37
CA ASN A 315 67.26 70.43 23.12
C ASN A 315 66.45 70.61 21.81
N PRO A 316 66.77 71.58 20.92
CA PRO A 316 65.88 71.96 19.80
C PRO A 316 66.02 71.17 18.49
N HIS A 317 66.69 69.99 18.44
CA HIS A 317 66.96 69.33 17.14
C HIS A 317 66.70 67.82 17.02
N GLN A 318 65.91 67.19 17.90
CA GLN A 318 65.45 65.82 17.66
C GLN A 318 63.99 65.62 18.05
N TYR A 319 63.12 65.41 17.04
CA TYR A 319 61.78 64.89 17.25
C TYR A 319 61.84 63.37 17.05
N GLN A 320 61.80 62.62 18.14
CA GLN A 320 61.55 61.18 18.09
C GLN A 320 60.15 60.89 18.60
N TRP A 321 59.43 60.08 17.84
CA TRP A 321 58.04 59.71 18.06
C TRP A 321 57.94 58.69 19.20
N GLY A 322 57.21 59.01 20.27
CA GLY A 322 56.85 58.05 21.31
C GLY A 322 55.56 57.30 20.94
N PRO A 323 55.47 55.98 21.21
CA PRO A 323 54.25 55.22 20.96
C PRO A 323 53.23 55.55 22.05
N PHE A 324 52.05 56.05 21.66
CA PHE A 324 50.90 56.07 22.56
C PHE A 324 50.30 54.67 22.65
N GLY A 325 50.88 53.84 23.51
CA GLY A 325 50.18 52.73 24.14
C GLY A 325 49.80 53.15 25.56
N ARG A 326 48.58 53.64 25.78
CA ARG A 326 47.98 53.60 27.11
C ARG A 326 47.55 52.16 27.36
N VAL A 327 48.42 51.36 27.94
CA VAL A 327 47.98 50.17 28.68
C VAL A 327 47.30 50.70 29.94
N ASN A 328 46.02 50.40 30.06
CA ASN A 328 45.22 50.76 31.22
C ASN A 328 45.56 49.74 32.32
N GLU A 329 46.67 49.94 33.04
CA GLU A 329 46.95 49.20 34.27
C GLU A 329 46.54 50.05 35.47
N SER A 330 45.28 49.89 35.88
CA SER A 330 44.83 50.17 37.24
C SER A 330 44.16 48.93 37.81
N SER A 331 44.94 48.07 38.45
CA SER A 331 44.49 47.14 39.49
C SER A 331 45.71 46.57 40.20
N GLY A 332 46.27 47.37 41.11
CA GLY A 332 47.10 46.84 42.17
C GLY A 332 46.18 46.12 43.16
N VAL A 333 46.30 44.79 43.23
CA VAL A 333 45.90 44.00 44.39
C VAL A 333 47.08 43.09 44.71
N THR A 334 47.75 43.39 45.81
CA THR A 334 48.60 42.46 46.56
C THR A 334 48.02 42.30 47.95
N PHE A 335 47.65 41.08 48.31
CA PHE A 335 47.72 40.59 49.68
C PHE A 335 47.95 39.07 49.66
N ALA A 336 48.98 38.67 50.43
CA ALA A 336 49.36 37.33 50.92
C ALA A 336 49.64 36.23 49.89
#